data_AF-A0A257TBT7-F1
#
_entry.id   AF-A0A257TBT7-F1
#
_cell.length_a   1.000
_cell.length_b   1.000
_cell.length_c   1.000
_cell.angle_alpha   90.00
_cell.angle_beta   90.00
_cell.angle_gamma   90.00
#
_symmetry.space_group_name_H-M   'P 1'
#
loop_
_entity.id
_entity.type
_entity.pdbx_description
1 polymer ?
#
loop_
_entity_poly.entity_id
_entity_poly.type
_entity_poly.pdbx_seq_one_letter_code
_entity_poly.pdbx_strand_id
1 'polypeptide(L)'
;MRDLTPRQIVAELDRHIVGQQDAKRAVAIAIRNRWRRQQLSEEMRTEVAPKNILMIGPTGVGKTEIARRLAKLTGAPFIKVEATKYTEVGYYGRDVESMIRELVENAIGLVRESERAKVESEARERAEERLLDLLAPPPVGLDDESEEVSREAGERHERTRKKMRARLLAGDLDDRKVELTIEQKAVPMMFTGMGMEQVDVDLQGMFEKIIPRNTSRRELTVKEARKVIQEQESDALINQEKVNASAIELAENVGIIFVDEIDKVVASEGKGADVSRQGVQRDLLPIVEGTTVQTRYGYVKTDHILFIAAGAFHRASPSELMPELQGRFPIRVEL
;
A
#
# COMPACT_ATOMS: atom_id res chain seq x y z
N MET A 1 12.45 -11.13 0.65
CA MET A 1 13.29 -9.92 0.84
C MET A 1 14.57 -10.10 0.03
N ARG A 2 15.12 -9.06 -0.61
CA ARG A 2 16.41 -9.17 -1.32
C ARG A 2 17.52 -9.53 -0.31
N ASP A 3 18.39 -10.47 -0.66
CA ASP A 3 19.55 -10.85 0.17
C ASP A 3 20.65 -9.79 0.06
N LEU A 4 20.43 -8.66 0.74
CA LEU A 4 21.40 -7.58 0.82
C LEU A 4 22.24 -7.74 2.09
N THR A 5 23.56 -7.63 1.93
CA THR A 5 24.48 -7.53 3.05
C THR A 5 24.41 -6.13 3.68
N PRO A 6 24.75 -5.96 4.97
CA PRO A 6 24.77 -4.63 5.59
C PRO A 6 25.61 -3.60 4.81
N ARG A 7 26.74 -4.02 4.24
CA ARG A 7 27.60 -3.15 3.42
C ARG A 7 26.92 -2.68 2.13
N GLN A 8 26.18 -3.57 1.46
CA GLN A 8 25.42 -3.21 0.26
C GLN A 8 24.27 -2.24 0.60
N ILE A 9 23.58 -2.46 1.73
CA ILE A 9 22.53 -1.54 2.19
C ILE A 9 23.12 -0.15 2.44
N VAL A 10 24.23 -0.06 3.18
CA VAL A 10 24.91 1.22 3.44
C VAL A 10 25.33 1.90 2.14
N ALA A 11 25.94 1.16 1.21
CA ALA A 11 26.38 1.70 -0.07
C ALA A 11 25.22 2.22 -0.94
N GLU A 12 24.03 1.59 -0.86
CA GLU A 12 22.85 2.10 -1.55
C GLU A 12 22.30 3.36 -0.86
N LEU A 13 22.31 3.41 0.48
CA LEU A 13 21.91 4.59 1.24
C LEU A 13 22.88 5.77 1.00
N ASP A 14 24.18 5.51 0.81
CA ASP A 14 25.19 6.53 0.49
C ASP A 14 24.90 7.28 -0.81
N ARG A 15 24.15 6.69 -1.76
CA ARG A 15 23.75 7.37 -3.01
C ARG A 15 22.73 8.48 -2.80
N HIS A 16 22.04 8.49 -1.67
CA HIS A 16 20.91 9.39 -1.42
C HIS A 16 21.09 10.24 -0.16
N ILE A 17 21.81 9.72 0.84
CA ILE A 17 22.04 10.39 2.12
C ILE A 17 23.52 10.69 2.25
N VAL A 18 23.88 11.94 2.50
CA VAL A 18 25.28 12.35 2.75
C VAL A 18 25.58 12.21 4.25
N GLY A 19 26.73 11.64 4.61
CA GLY A 19 27.13 11.46 6.01
C GLY A 19 26.32 10.38 6.75
N GLN A 20 26.06 10.56 8.05
CA GLN A 20 25.17 9.72 8.86
C GLN A 20 25.51 8.22 8.87
N GLN A 21 26.80 7.91 8.94
CA GLN A 21 27.30 6.54 8.78
C GLN A 21 26.80 5.58 9.86
N ASP A 22 26.70 6.04 11.10
CA ASP A 22 26.25 5.19 12.19
C ASP A 22 24.75 4.88 12.08
N ALA A 23 23.93 5.86 11.67
CA ALA A 23 22.51 5.63 11.40
C ALA A 23 22.30 4.67 10.23
N LYS A 24 23.08 4.80 9.15
CA LYS A 24 23.06 3.86 8.01
C LYS A 24 23.43 2.44 8.43
N ARG A 25 24.46 2.29 9.26
CA ARG A 25 24.87 0.97 9.80
C ARG A 25 23.78 0.38 10.68
N ALA A 26 23.19 1.18 11.57
CA ALA A 26 22.12 0.75 12.47
C ALA A 26 20.92 0.20 11.69
N VAL A 27 20.42 0.92 10.69
CA VAL A 27 19.30 0.46 9.86
C VAL A 27 19.67 -0.75 9.01
N ALA A 28 20.90 -0.82 8.48
CA ALA A 28 21.37 -1.95 7.70
C ALA A 28 21.44 -3.24 8.53
N ILE A 29 21.86 -3.14 9.80
CA ILE A 29 21.86 -4.28 10.73
C ILE A 29 20.42 -4.72 11.05
N ALA A 30 19.51 -3.78 11.29
CA ALA A 30 18.12 -4.10 11.59
C ALA A 30 17.45 -4.88 10.44
N ILE A 31 17.63 -4.43 9.19
CA ILE A 31 17.13 -5.14 8.00
C ILE A 31 17.82 -6.50 7.83
N ARG A 32 19.14 -6.58 8.02
CA ARG A 32 19.86 -7.86 7.93
C ARG A 32 19.37 -8.86 8.97
N ASN A 33 19.07 -8.41 10.18
CA ASN A 33 18.52 -9.27 11.23
C ASN A 33 17.14 -9.81 10.86
N ARG A 34 16.32 -9.03 10.14
CA ARG A 34 15.05 -9.53 9.61
C ARG A 34 15.24 -10.64 8.58
N TRP A 35 16.18 -10.48 7.64
CA TRP A 35 16.53 -11.57 6.72
C TRP A 35 17.04 -12.81 7.46
N ARG A 36 17.91 -12.62 8.48
CA ARG A 36 18.40 -13.73 9.33
C ARG A 36 17.27 -14.43 10.05
N ARG A 37 16.28 -13.69 10.57
CA ARG A 37 15.08 -14.23 11.23
C ARG A 37 14.31 -15.20 10.32
N GLN A 38 14.21 -14.88 9.04
CA GLN A 38 13.53 -15.74 8.05
C GLN A 38 14.28 -17.05 7.77
N GLN A 39 15.57 -17.13 8.09
CA GLN A 39 16.38 -18.36 7.96
C GLN A 39 16.30 -19.25 9.21
N LEU A 40 15.68 -18.80 10.29
CA LEU A 40 15.48 -19.59 11.51
C LEU A 40 14.31 -20.57 11.35
N SER A 41 14.30 -21.60 12.19
CA SER A 41 13.16 -22.49 12.38
C SER A 41 11.92 -21.70 12.82
N GLU A 42 10.74 -22.25 12.58
CA GLU A 42 9.47 -21.58 12.88
C GLU A 42 9.33 -21.22 14.37
N GLU A 43 9.70 -22.13 15.27
CA GLU A 43 9.72 -21.90 16.72
C GLU A 43 10.63 -20.71 17.09
N MET A 44 11.87 -20.70 16.60
CA MET A 44 12.83 -19.64 16.90
C MET A 44 12.49 -18.32 16.21
N ARG A 45 11.79 -18.35 15.08
CA ARG A 45 11.42 -17.15 14.31
C ARG A 45 10.45 -16.27 15.10
N THR A 46 9.53 -16.88 15.83
CA THR A 46 8.51 -16.19 16.64
C THR A 46 9.14 -15.52 17.87
N GLU A 47 10.14 -16.15 18.48
CA GLU A 47 10.84 -15.63 19.67
C GLU A 47 11.75 -14.42 19.38
N VAL A 48 12.17 -14.22 18.13
CA VAL A 48 13.09 -13.15 17.76
C VAL A 48 12.35 -11.86 17.41
N ALA A 49 12.21 -10.99 18.40
CA ALA A 49 11.64 -9.65 18.21
C ALA A 49 12.52 -8.74 17.31
N PRO A 50 11.90 -7.81 16.56
CA PRO A 50 12.61 -6.81 15.78
C PRO A 50 13.45 -5.92 16.69
N LYS A 51 14.60 -5.47 16.19
CA LYS A 51 15.47 -4.52 16.89
C LYS A 51 15.09 -3.11 16.45
N ASN A 52 14.07 -2.55 17.10
CA ASN A 52 13.59 -1.20 16.81
C ASN A 52 14.68 -0.16 17.09
N ILE A 53 14.57 0.98 16.40
CA ILE A 53 15.61 1.99 16.33
C ILE A 53 15.09 3.33 16.85
N LEU A 54 15.86 3.97 17.72
CA LEU A 54 15.64 5.35 18.14
C LEU A 54 16.73 6.23 17.50
N MET A 55 16.32 7.12 16.60
CA MET A 55 17.16 8.13 15.95
C MET A 55 17.09 9.46 16.70
N ILE A 56 18.24 9.96 17.13
CA ILE A 56 18.37 11.19 17.92
C ILE A 56 19.15 12.19 17.07
N GLY A 57 18.63 13.40 16.85
CA GLY A 57 19.37 14.42 16.11
C GLY A 57 18.49 15.60 15.70
N PRO A 58 19.05 16.73 15.26
CA PRO A 58 18.25 17.91 14.89
C PRO A 58 17.39 17.65 13.65
N THR A 59 16.46 18.57 13.36
CA THR A 59 15.65 18.50 12.14
C THR A 59 16.54 18.67 10.90
N GLY A 60 16.13 18.08 9.76
CA GLY A 60 16.85 18.24 8.49
C GLY A 60 18.11 17.36 8.28
N VAL A 61 18.59 16.62 9.28
CA VAL A 61 19.79 15.77 9.15
C VAL A 61 19.59 14.45 8.39
N GLY A 62 18.37 14.16 7.95
CA GLY A 62 18.06 12.99 7.11
C GLY A 62 17.45 11.78 7.84
N LYS A 63 17.00 11.90 9.10
CA LYS A 63 16.34 10.80 9.86
C LYS A 63 15.22 10.11 9.06
N THR A 64 14.25 10.89 8.59
CA THR A 64 13.12 10.36 7.80
C THR A 64 13.56 9.83 6.43
N GLU A 65 14.56 10.44 5.81
CA GLU A 65 15.03 10.04 4.48
C GLU A 65 15.76 8.69 4.54
N ILE A 66 16.54 8.42 5.60
CA ILE A 66 17.14 7.11 5.83
C ILE A 66 16.05 6.03 5.90
N ALA A 67 15.01 6.22 6.71
CA ALA A 67 13.92 5.25 6.87
C ALA A 67 13.12 5.05 5.57
N ARG A 68 12.80 6.14 4.86
CA ARG A 68 12.09 6.11 3.57
C ARG A 68 12.89 5.35 2.51
N ARG A 69 14.20 5.62 2.40
CA ARG A 69 15.08 4.95 1.43
C ARG A 69 15.28 3.49 1.77
N LEU A 70 15.40 3.17 3.05
CA LEU A 70 15.46 1.79 3.54
C LEU A 70 14.22 1.01 3.08
N ALA A 71 13.02 1.55 3.31
CA ALA A 71 11.78 0.90 2.91
C ALA A 71 11.69 0.68 1.41
N LYS A 72 12.03 1.70 0.61
CA LYS A 72 12.06 1.59 -0.86
C LYS A 72 13.06 0.53 -1.33
N LEU A 73 14.24 0.46 -0.71
CA LEU A 73 15.27 -0.52 -1.04
C LEU A 73 14.80 -1.96 -0.76
N THR A 74 14.10 -2.16 0.36
CA THR A 74 13.63 -3.49 0.77
C THR A 74 12.28 -3.89 0.18
N GLY A 75 11.58 -2.97 -0.49
CA GLY A 75 10.19 -3.16 -0.94
C GLY A 75 9.22 -3.28 0.24
N ALA A 76 9.53 -2.64 1.37
CA ALA A 76 8.72 -2.69 2.57
C ALA A 76 7.57 -1.69 2.50
N PRO A 77 6.35 -2.04 2.98
CA PRO A 77 5.34 -1.04 3.24
C PRO A 77 5.84 -0.11 4.35
N PHE A 78 5.63 1.18 4.15
CA PHE A 78 6.17 2.24 5.01
C PHE A 78 5.11 3.28 5.29
N ILE A 79 5.05 3.74 6.54
CA ILE A 79 4.24 4.89 6.94
C ILE A 79 5.05 5.80 7.86
N LYS A 80 4.85 7.12 7.69
CA LYS A 80 5.38 8.15 8.58
C LYS A 80 4.22 8.70 9.40
N VAL A 81 4.32 8.59 10.72
CA VAL A 81 3.37 9.19 11.67
C VAL A 81 4.11 10.18 12.57
N GLU A 82 3.39 11.16 13.10
CA GLU A 82 3.91 12.11 14.10
C GLU A 82 3.31 11.72 15.45
N ALA A 83 4.15 11.53 16.48
CA ALA A 83 3.69 11.07 17.79
C ALA A 83 2.66 12.03 18.43
N THR A 84 2.78 13.33 18.13
CA THR A 84 1.89 14.38 18.62
C THR A 84 0.45 14.26 18.13
N LYS A 85 0.20 13.59 16.98
CA LYS A 85 -1.15 13.36 16.44
C LYS A 85 -2.05 12.52 17.36
N TYR A 86 -1.44 11.78 18.29
CA TYR A 86 -2.13 10.92 19.23
C TYR A 86 -2.38 11.60 20.59
N THR A 87 -1.85 12.81 20.81
CA THR A 87 -1.98 13.54 22.10
C THR A 87 -3.28 14.32 22.26
N GLU A 88 -4.05 14.51 21.18
CA GLU A 88 -5.26 15.34 21.21
C GLU A 88 -6.43 14.58 21.87
N VAL A 89 -6.75 15.00 23.11
CA VAL A 89 -7.89 14.51 23.88
C VAL A 89 -9.17 15.01 23.24
N GLY A 90 -9.82 14.15 22.46
CA GLY A 90 -11.17 14.35 21.96
C GLY A 90 -11.78 13.02 21.58
N TYR A 91 -13.11 12.94 21.60
CA TYR A 91 -13.94 11.79 21.16
C TYR A 91 -13.70 11.35 19.69
N TYR A 92 -12.70 11.95 19.02
CA TYR A 92 -12.30 11.86 17.62
C TYR A 92 -10.77 11.74 17.45
N GLY A 93 -10.02 11.46 18.51
CA GLY A 93 -8.58 11.23 18.42
C GLY A 93 -8.29 10.06 17.48
N ARG A 94 -7.29 10.20 16.58
CA ARG A 94 -6.85 9.06 15.78
C ARG A 94 -6.32 8.00 16.73
N ASP A 95 -6.97 6.86 16.74
CA ASP A 95 -6.51 5.65 17.42
C ASP A 95 -5.09 5.29 16.94
N VAL A 96 -4.19 4.90 17.86
CA VAL A 96 -2.82 4.49 17.51
C VAL A 96 -2.85 3.33 16.52
N GLU A 97 -3.85 2.45 16.58
CA GLU A 97 -4.03 1.37 15.61
C GLU A 97 -4.21 1.86 14.16
N SER A 98 -4.61 3.12 13.94
CA SER A 98 -4.73 3.71 12.60
C SER A 98 -3.42 3.62 11.81
N MET A 99 -2.25 3.67 12.48
CA MET A 99 -0.96 3.51 11.79
C MET A 99 -0.79 2.11 11.18
N ILE A 100 -1.36 1.09 11.81
CA ILE A 100 -1.34 -0.29 11.31
C ILE A 100 -2.29 -0.42 10.13
N ARG A 101 -3.49 0.17 10.23
CA ARG A 101 -4.47 0.20 9.13
C ARG A 101 -3.87 0.90 7.89
N GLU A 102 -3.24 2.07 8.06
CA GLU A 102 -2.56 2.80 6.98
C GLU A 102 -1.34 2.05 6.42
N LEU A 103 -0.58 1.34 7.27
CA LEU A 103 0.54 0.50 6.80
C LEU A 103 0.05 -0.61 5.87
N VAL A 104 -1.09 -1.24 6.20
CA VAL A 104 -1.68 -2.32 5.41
C VAL A 104 -2.23 -1.80 4.09
N GLU A 105 -2.84 -0.61 4.05
CA GLU A 105 -3.20 0.07 2.80
C GLU A 105 -2.00 0.23 1.87
N ASN A 106 -0.86 0.67 2.42
CA ASN A 106 0.37 0.80 1.64
C ASN A 106 0.89 -0.57 1.16
N ALA A 107 0.74 -1.62 1.97
CA ALA A 107 1.07 -2.98 1.56
C ALA A 107 0.18 -3.50 0.43
N ILE A 108 -1.13 -3.22 0.46
CA ILE A 108 -2.07 -3.55 -0.61
C ILE A 108 -1.64 -2.90 -1.92
N GLY A 109 -1.24 -1.62 -1.88
CA GLY A 109 -0.72 -0.91 -3.06
C GLY A 109 0.49 -1.64 -3.67
N LEU A 110 1.47 -2.00 -2.85
CA LEU A 110 2.69 -2.70 -3.30
C LEU A 110 2.39 -4.09 -3.88
N VAL A 111 1.51 -4.87 -3.22
CA VAL A 111 1.13 -6.20 -3.70
C VAL A 111 0.35 -6.10 -5.01
N ARG A 112 -0.58 -5.15 -5.13
CA ARG A 112 -1.33 -4.93 -6.37
C ARG A 112 -0.43 -4.55 -7.53
N GLU A 113 0.55 -3.67 -7.31
CA GLU A 113 1.54 -3.30 -8.34
C GLU A 113 2.33 -4.53 -8.81
N SER A 114 2.76 -5.38 -7.87
CA SER A 114 3.46 -6.64 -8.16
C SER A 114 2.58 -7.64 -8.93
N GLU A 115 1.33 -7.85 -8.51
CA GLU A 115 0.41 -8.77 -9.20
C GLU A 115 0.01 -8.23 -10.59
N ARG A 116 -0.20 -6.92 -10.75
CA ARG A 116 -0.44 -6.29 -12.06
C ARG A 116 0.70 -6.57 -13.04
N ALA A 117 1.95 -6.44 -12.59
CA ALA A 117 3.11 -6.73 -13.42
C ALA A 117 3.19 -8.21 -13.86
N LYS A 118 2.66 -9.15 -13.05
CA LYS A 118 2.63 -10.58 -13.40
C LYS A 118 1.57 -10.91 -14.45
N VAL A 119 0.44 -10.19 -14.42
CA VAL A 119 -0.69 -10.44 -15.35
C VAL A 119 -0.67 -9.52 -16.57
N GLU A 120 0.31 -8.63 -16.70
CA GLU A 120 0.38 -7.61 -17.75
C GLU A 120 0.29 -8.20 -19.17
N SER A 121 0.99 -9.32 -19.43
CA SER A 121 0.97 -9.98 -20.74
C SER A 121 -0.40 -10.58 -21.07
N GLU A 122 -1.00 -11.28 -20.11
CA GLU A 122 -2.32 -11.89 -20.29
C GLU A 122 -3.41 -10.81 -20.41
N ALA A 123 -3.33 -9.75 -19.59
CA ALA A 123 -4.22 -8.61 -19.66
C ALA A 123 -4.14 -7.90 -21.01
N ARG A 124 -2.92 -7.80 -21.58
CA ARG A 124 -2.72 -7.24 -22.91
C ARG A 124 -3.39 -8.09 -24.00
N GLU A 125 -3.21 -9.40 -23.97
CA GLU A 125 -3.86 -10.31 -24.92
C GLU A 125 -5.40 -10.22 -24.85
N ARG A 126 -5.95 -10.23 -23.62
CA ARG A 126 -7.40 -10.05 -23.41
C ARG A 126 -7.90 -8.68 -23.88
N ALA A 127 -7.10 -7.64 -23.66
CA ALA A 127 -7.44 -6.30 -24.11
C ALA A 127 -7.44 -6.18 -25.64
N GLU A 128 -6.51 -6.85 -26.31
CA GLU A 128 -6.47 -6.94 -27.77
C GLU A 128 -7.69 -7.69 -28.32
N GLU A 129 -8.09 -8.82 -27.71
CA GLU A 129 -9.31 -9.53 -28.11
C GLU A 129 -10.57 -8.67 -27.92
N ARG A 130 -10.69 -7.99 -26.78
CA ARG A 130 -11.84 -7.11 -26.50
C ARG A 130 -11.88 -5.89 -27.42
N LEU A 131 -10.73 -5.34 -27.82
CA LEU A 131 -10.67 -4.32 -28.87
C LEU A 131 -11.09 -4.86 -30.23
N LEU A 132 -10.73 -6.11 -30.56
CA LEU A 132 -11.16 -6.74 -31.81
C LEU A 132 -12.67 -6.94 -31.86
N ASP A 133 -13.29 -7.29 -30.74
CA ASP A 133 -14.75 -7.40 -30.63
C ASP A 133 -15.44 -6.06 -30.90
N LEU A 134 -14.86 -4.95 -30.45
CA LEU A 134 -15.38 -3.60 -30.72
C LEU A 134 -15.17 -3.17 -32.18
N LEU A 135 -14.07 -3.59 -32.82
CA LEU A 135 -13.70 -3.18 -34.18
C LEU A 135 -14.35 -4.04 -35.27
N ALA A 136 -14.59 -5.30 -34.96
CA ALA A 136 -15.20 -6.32 -35.80
C ALA A 136 -16.19 -7.14 -34.95
N PRO A 137 -17.38 -6.58 -34.66
CA PRO A 137 -18.39 -7.27 -33.86
C PRO A 137 -18.87 -8.54 -34.56
N PRO A 138 -19.28 -9.58 -33.80
CA PRO A 138 -19.87 -10.79 -34.37
C PRO A 138 -21.14 -10.44 -35.15
N PRO A 139 -21.45 -11.19 -36.23
CA PRO A 139 -22.69 -11.00 -36.97
C PRO A 139 -23.89 -11.21 -36.03
N VAL A 140 -24.80 -10.24 -35.99
CA VAL A 140 -26.00 -10.27 -35.14
C VAL A 140 -27.10 -11.02 -35.89
N GLY A 141 -27.64 -12.10 -35.32
CA GLY A 141 -28.85 -12.79 -35.84
C GLY A 141 -28.59 -14.07 -36.63
N LEU A 142 -28.11 -15.13 -35.96
CA LEU A 142 -27.96 -16.47 -36.55
C LEU A 142 -29.08 -17.44 -36.12
N ASP A 143 -30.04 -16.98 -35.31
CA ASP A 143 -31.03 -17.87 -34.69
C ASP A 143 -32.20 -18.27 -35.63
N ASP A 144 -32.39 -17.56 -36.75
CA ASP A 144 -33.51 -17.76 -37.71
C ASP A 144 -33.06 -18.00 -39.17
N GLU A 145 -31.75 -18.12 -39.44
CA GLU A 145 -31.21 -18.34 -40.80
C GLU A 145 -30.74 -19.79 -41.03
N SER A 146 -30.83 -20.27 -42.28
CA SER A 146 -30.41 -21.63 -42.67
C SER A 146 -28.93 -21.90 -42.35
N GLU A 147 -28.60 -23.13 -41.94
CA GLU A 147 -27.23 -23.53 -41.52
C GLU A 147 -26.12 -23.15 -42.51
N GLU A 148 -26.37 -23.15 -43.83
CA GLU A 148 -25.39 -22.77 -44.85
C GLU A 148 -25.06 -21.28 -44.84
N VAL A 149 -26.08 -20.41 -44.69
CA VAL A 149 -25.90 -18.94 -44.64
C VAL A 149 -25.16 -18.54 -43.35
N SER A 150 -25.50 -19.22 -42.24
CA SER A 150 -24.82 -19.07 -40.95
C SER A 150 -23.34 -19.46 -41.01
N ARG A 151 -22.98 -20.52 -41.75
CA ARG A 151 -21.59 -20.94 -41.95
C ARG A 151 -20.80 -19.96 -42.81
N GLU A 152 -21.34 -19.52 -43.94
CA GLU A 152 -20.67 -18.54 -44.81
C GLU A 152 -20.44 -17.19 -44.13
N ALA A 153 -21.43 -16.71 -43.34
CA ALA A 153 -21.31 -15.50 -42.54
C ALA A 153 -20.21 -15.62 -41.47
N GLY A 154 -20.11 -16.79 -40.83
CA GLY A 154 -19.06 -17.12 -39.86
C GLY A 154 -17.65 -17.08 -40.47
N GLU A 155 -17.45 -17.72 -41.62
CA GLU A 155 -16.14 -17.74 -42.31
C GLU A 155 -15.71 -16.33 -42.76
N ARG A 156 -16.65 -15.53 -43.28
CA ARG A 156 -16.40 -14.15 -43.69
C ARG A 156 -16.03 -13.26 -42.49
N HIS A 157 -16.70 -13.46 -41.36
CA HIS A 157 -16.40 -12.77 -40.11
C HIS A 157 -15.00 -13.13 -39.62
N GLU A 158 -14.64 -14.41 -39.59
CA GLU A 158 -13.33 -14.88 -39.14
C GLU A 158 -12.18 -14.32 -40.00
N ARG A 159 -12.37 -14.28 -41.33
CA ARG A 159 -11.43 -13.66 -42.25
C ARG A 159 -11.26 -12.16 -42.01
N THR A 160 -12.35 -11.47 -41.69
CA THR A 160 -12.33 -10.03 -41.36
C THR A 160 -11.63 -9.79 -40.03
N ARG A 161 -11.92 -10.59 -39.00
CA ARG A 161 -11.29 -10.53 -37.69
C ARG A 161 -9.78 -10.77 -37.78
N LYS A 162 -9.33 -11.76 -38.55
CA LYS A 162 -7.90 -12.02 -38.82
C LYS A 162 -7.18 -10.83 -39.45
N LYS A 163 -7.81 -10.17 -40.44
CA LYS A 163 -7.26 -8.94 -41.05
C LYS A 163 -7.21 -7.77 -40.07
N MET A 164 -8.25 -7.59 -39.26
CA MET A 164 -8.29 -6.54 -38.24
C MET A 164 -7.24 -6.76 -37.15
N ARG A 165 -7.00 -8.00 -36.72
CA ARG A 165 -5.93 -8.36 -35.77
C ARG A 165 -4.56 -7.95 -36.30
N ALA A 166 -4.25 -8.27 -37.55
CA ALA A 166 -2.97 -7.88 -38.16
C ALA A 166 -2.79 -6.35 -38.21
N ARG A 167 -3.85 -5.59 -38.56
CA ARG A 167 -3.83 -4.13 -38.58
C ARG A 167 -3.75 -3.50 -37.18
N LEU A 168 -4.40 -4.11 -36.19
CA LEU A 168 -4.35 -3.67 -34.80
C LEU A 168 -2.94 -3.83 -34.22
N LEU A 169 -2.28 -4.96 -34.51
CA LEU A 169 -0.90 -5.23 -34.11
C LEU A 169 0.10 -4.32 -34.82
N ALA A 170 -0.17 -3.97 -36.09
CA ALA A 170 0.64 -3.03 -36.86
C ALA A 170 0.49 -1.56 -36.40
N GLY A 171 -0.52 -1.25 -35.59
CA GLY A 171 -0.83 0.12 -35.13
C GLY A 171 -1.64 0.95 -36.13
N ASP A 172 -2.04 0.37 -37.26
CA ASP A 172 -2.78 1.07 -38.34
C ASP A 172 -4.18 1.56 -37.91
N LEU A 173 -4.68 1.06 -36.77
CA LEU A 173 -6.02 1.35 -36.25
C LEU A 173 -6.02 2.30 -35.05
N ASP A 174 -4.86 2.80 -34.61
CA ASP A 174 -4.72 3.55 -33.36
C ASP A 174 -5.61 4.81 -33.29
N ASP A 175 -5.82 5.49 -34.42
CA ASP A 175 -6.65 6.71 -34.53
C ASP A 175 -8.15 6.43 -34.73
N ARG A 176 -8.52 5.18 -35.01
CA ARG A 176 -9.93 4.82 -35.17
C ARG A 176 -10.66 4.98 -33.85
N LYS A 177 -11.90 5.44 -33.90
CA LYS A 177 -12.73 5.61 -32.71
C LYS A 177 -13.51 4.35 -32.38
N VAL A 178 -13.64 4.05 -31.09
CA VAL A 178 -14.44 2.96 -30.52
C VAL A 178 -15.23 3.48 -29.33
N GLU A 179 -16.45 2.96 -29.17
CA GLU A 179 -17.25 3.22 -27.98
C GLU A 179 -16.88 2.23 -26.88
N LEU A 180 -16.47 2.76 -25.73
CA LEU A 180 -16.14 1.96 -24.56
C LEU A 180 -17.09 2.31 -23.41
N THR A 181 -17.66 1.28 -22.80
CA THR A 181 -18.37 1.42 -21.52
C THR A 181 -17.34 1.44 -20.40
N ILE A 182 -17.23 2.56 -19.70
CA ILE A 182 -16.30 2.75 -18.60
C ILE A 182 -17.10 2.84 -17.30
N GLU A 183 -16.74 2.03 -16.31
CA GLU A 183 -17.24 2.20 -14.95
C GLU A 183 -16.63 3.47 -14.36
N GLN A 184 -17.48 4.45 -14.02
CA GLN A 184 -17.04 5.59 -13.23
C GLN A 184 -17.16 5.23 -11.76
N LYS A 185 -16.09 5.48 -11.00
CA LYS A 185 -16.23 5.56 -9.53
C LYS A 185 -17.20 6.71 -9.26
N ALA A 186 -18.33 6.40 -8.63
CA ALA A 186 -19.26 7.42 -8.18
C ALA A 186 -18.47 8.40 -7.31
N VAL A 187 -18.30 9.64 -7.77
CA VAL A 187 -17.85 10.71 -6.90
C VAL A 187 -18.97 10.85 -5.88
N PRO A 188 -18.73 10.66 -4.58
CA PRO A 188 -19.76 10.91 -3.59
C PRO A 188 -20.20 12.35 -3.82
N MET A 189 -21.45 12.55 -4.24
CA MET A 189 -22.04 13.88 -4.17
C MET A 189 -21.96 14.24 -2.70
N MET A 190 -21.10 15.21 -2.37
CA MET A 190 -21.15 15.79 -1.04
C MET A 190 -22.55 16.38 -0.91
N PHE A 191 -23.39 15.75 -0.09
CA PHE A 191 -24.64 16.30 0.40
C PHE A 191 -24.30 17.51 1.30
N THR A 192 -23.80 18.61 0.72
CA THR A 192 -23.47 19.85 1.44
C THR A 192 -24.71 20.69 1.76
N GLY A 193 -25.87 20.07 1.99
CA GLY A 193 -27.14 20.81 2.08
C GLY A 193 -28.22 20.25 2.99
N MET A 194 -28.05 19.06 3.58
CA MET A 194 -29.04 18.52 4.51
C MET A 194 -28.31 17.96 5.72
N GLY A 195 -28.67 18.43 6.92
CA GLY A 195 -28.02 18.15 8.19
C GLY A 195 -28.10 16.68 8.64
N MET A 196 -27.39 15.83 7.91
CA MET A 196 -27.19 14.40 8.16
C MET A 196 -25.69 14.11 8.24
N GLU A 197 -24.98 14.80 9.13
CA GLU A 197 -23.58 14.50 9.48
C GLU A 197 -23.44 13.26 10.40
N GLN A 198 -24.53 12.53 10.66
CA GLN A 198 -24.59 11.36 11.54
C GLN A 198 -24.82 10.05 10.77
N VAL A 199 -24.11 9.84 9.66
CA VAL A 199 -24.08 8.52 9.04
C VAL A 199 -22.76 7.86 9.39
N ASP A 200 -22.86 6.85 10.26
CA ASP A 200 -21.79 6.02 10.79
C ASP A 200 -20.85 5.50 9.67
N VAL A 201 -19.56 5.36 9.96
CA VAL A 201 -18.54 4.95 8.95
C VAL A 201 -18.87 3.57 8.36
N ASP A 202 -19.54 2.71 9.14
CA ASP A 202 -20.04 1.41 8.70
C ASP A 202 -21.25 1.52 7.75
N LEU A 203 -22.09 2.56 7.88
CA LEU A 203 -23.20 2.83 6.96
C LEU A 203 -22.71 3.40 5.61
N GLN A 204 -21.58 4.12 5.61
CA GLN A 204 -20.94 4.61 4.38
C GLN A 204 -20.43 3.46 3.50
N GLY A 205 -19.85 2.42 4.10
CA GLY A 205 -19.43 1.20 3.39
C GLY A 205 -20.60 0.35 2.87
N MET A 206 -21.77 0.42 3.52
CA MET A 206 -23.01 -0.19 3.02
C MET A 206 -23.62 0.61 1.86
N PHE A 207 -23.55 1.94 1.90
CA PHE A 207 -24.03 2.83 0.84
C PHE A 207 -23.26 2.65 -0.48
N GLU A 208 -21.93 2.46 -0.43
CA GLU A 208 -21.12 2.14 -1.61
C GLU A 208 -21.56 0.84 -2.31
N LYS A 209 -22.11 -0.13 -1.57
CA LYS A 209 -22.57 -1.41 -2.13
C LYS A 209 -23.98 -1.35 -2.74
N ILE A 210 -24.79 -0.36 -2.37
CA ILE A 210 -26.20 -0.20 -2.82
C ILE A 210 -26.28 0.76 -4.02
N ILE A 211 -25.34 1.69 -4.17
CA ILE A 211 -25.31 2.60 -5.32
C ILE A 211 -24.93 1.81 -6.60
N PRO A 212 -25.75 1.86 -7.66
CA PRO A 212 -25.40 1.24 -8.94
C PRO A 212 -24.10 1.84 -9.46
N ARG A 213 -23.17 1.00 -9.93
CA ARG A 213 -21.96 1.48 -10.60
C ARG A 213 -22.39 2.30 -11.83
N ASN A 214 -22.19 3.62 -11.78
CA ASN A 214 -22.47 4.48 -12.92
C ASN A 214 -21.52 4.11 -14.07
N THR A 215 -22.07 3.46 -15.09
CA THR A 215 -21.35 3.19 -16.33
C THR A 215 -21.64 4.30 -17.33
N SER A 216 -20.59 4.84 -17.94
CA SER A 216 -20.71 5.88 -18.97
C SER A 216 -20.11 5.34 -20.26
N ARG A 217 -20.85 5.47 -21.37
CA ARG A 217 -20.31 5.22 -22.71
C ARG A 217 -19.51 6.43 -23.13
N ARG A 218 -18.25 6.19 -23.52
CA ARG A 218 -17.36 7.21 -24.05
C ARG A 218 -16.77 6.74 -25.37
N GLU A 219 -16.72 7.64 -26.34
CA GLU A 219 -16.01 7.43 -27.58
C GLU A 219 -14.53 7.77 -27.36
N LEU A 220 -13.65 6.80 -27.58
CA LEU A 220 -12.20 6.94 -27.41
C LEU A 220 -11.48 6.47 -28.67
N THR A 221 -10.26 6.93 -28.89
CA THR A 221 -9.39 6.33 -29.90
C THR A 221 -9.00 4.90 -29.48
N VAL A 222 -8.71 4.01 -30.45
CA VAL A 222 -8.22 2.65 -30.16
C VAL A 222 -6.98 2.69 -29.27
N LYS A 223 -6.09 3.68 -29.48
CA LYS A 223 -4.90 3.88 -28.66
C LYS A 223 -5.22 4.17 -27.18
N GLU A 224 -6.23 4.99 -26.91
CA GLU A 224 -6.67 5.30 -25.55
C GLU A 224 -7.48 4.13 -24.95
N ALA A 225 -8.40 3.57 -25.74
CA ALA A 225 -9.19 2.42 -25.34
C ALA A 225 -8.31 1.22 -24.98
N ARG A 226 -7.21 0.99 -25.70
CA ARG A 226 -6.22 -0.05 -25.38
C ARG A 226 -5.72 0.04 -23.95
N LYS A 227 -5.34 1.25 -23.50
CA LYS A 227 -4.85 1.46 -22.13
C LYS A 227 -5.93 1.20 -21.10
N VAL A 228 -7.13 1.75 -21.32
CA VAL A 228 -8.26 1.61 -20.39
C VAL A 228 -8.71 0.16 -20.27
N ILE A 229 -8.83 -0.55 -21.40
CA ILE A 229 -9.21 -1.96 -21.40
C ILE A 229 -8.12 -2.80 -20.74
N GLN A 230 -6.85 -2.56 -21.04
CA GLN A 230 -5.75 -3.31 -20.41
C GLN A 230 -5.74 -3.13 -18.89
N GLU A 231 -6.00 -1.93 -18.38
CA GLU A 231 -6.16 -1.70 -16.94
C GLU A 231 -7.35 -2.48 -16.35
N GLN A 232 -8.51 -2.47 -17.04
CA GLN A 232 -9.69 -3.24 -16.61
C GLN A 232 -9.45 -4.75 -16.60
N GLU A 233 -8.81 -5.30 -17.64
CA GLU A 233 -8.49 -6.73 -17.72
C GLU A 233 -7.44 -7.11 -16.67
N SER A 234 -6.45 -6.25 -16.43
CA SER A 234 -5.46 -6.46 -15.36
C SER A 234 -6.14 -6.54 -14.00
N ASP A 235 -7.06 -5.62 -13.70
CA ASP A 235 -7.78 -5.62 -12.42
C ASP A 235 -8.76 -6.80 -12.29
N ALA A 236 -9.35 -7.25 -13.40
CA ALA A 236 -10.22 -8.42 -13.42
C ALA A 236 -9.46 -9.74 -13.18
N LEU A 237 -8.19 -9.82 -13.63
CA LEU A 237 -7.32 -10.98 -13.44
C LEU A 237 -6.79 -11.11 -12.00
N ILE A 238 -6.83 -10.04 -11.22
CA ILE A 238 -6.25 -10.02 -9.87
C ILE A 238 -7.24 -10.56 -8.84
N ASN A 239 -6.85 -11.64 -8.17
CA ASN A 239 -7.59 -12.16 -7.03
C ASN A 239 -7.41 -11.26 -5.80
N GLN A 240 -8.47 -10.55 -5.42
CA GLN A 240 -8.45 -9.60 -4.30
C GLN A 240 -8.23 -10.27 -2.94
N GLU A 241 -8.76 -11.47 -2.71
CA GLU A 241 -8.56 -12.19 -1.45
C GLU A 241 -7.08 -12.56 -1.27
N LYS A 242 -6.44 -13.04 -2.34
CA LYS A 242 -5.01 -13.34 -2.35
C LYS A 242 -4.17 -12.08 -2.14
N VAL A 243 -4.55 -10.96 -2.75
CA VAL A 243 -3.90 -9.65 -2.54
C VAL A 243 -3.98 -9.24 -1.07
N ASN A 244 -5.17 -9.34 -0.47
CA ASN A 244 -5.39 -8.97 0.92
C ASN A 244 -4.53 -9.82 1.87
N ALA A 245 -4.56 -11.16 1.69
CA ALA A 245 -3.75 -12.07 2.49
C ALA A 245 -2.24 -11.79 2.34
N SER A 246 -1.77 -11.60 1.11
CA SER A 246 -0.35 -11.31 0.83
C SER A 246 0.08 -9.95 1.38
N ALA A 247 -0.81 -8.95 1.38
CA ALA A 247 -0.54 -7.63 1.93
C ALA A 247 -0.46 -7.64 3.45
N ILE A 248 -1.32 -8.40 4.12
CA ILE A 248 -1.22 -8.63 5.57
C ILE A 248 0.13 -9.27 5.88
N GLU A 249 0.47 -10.39 5.22
CA GLU A 249 1.75 -11.06 5.44
C GLU A 249 2.96 -10.13 5.20
N LEU A 250 2.89 -9.30 4.15
CA LEU A 250 3.92 -8.31 3.84
C LEU A 250 4.03 -7.23 4.92
N ALA A 251 2.91 -6.72 5.44
CA ALA A 251 2.88 -5.73 6.53
C ALA A 251 3.46 -6.32 7.83
N GLU A 252 3.02 -7.50 8.24
CA GLU A 252 3.50 -8.18 9.46
C GLU A 252 4.99 -8.48 9.39
N ASN A 253 5.48 -9.01 8.27
CA ASN A 253 6.84 -9.51 8.16
C ASN A 253 7.84 -8.50 7.66
N VAL A 254 7.40 -7.50 6.88
CA VAL A 254 8.27 -6.58 6.15
C VAL A 254 7.91 -5.10 6.43
N GLY A 255 6.82 -4.81 7.13
CA GLY A 255 6.40 -3.44 7.45
C GLY A 255 7.39 -2.64 8.27
N ILE A 256 7.42 -1.33 8.01
CA ILE A 256 8.24 -0.34 8.70
C ILE A 256 7.35 0.85 9.09
N ILE A 257 7.36 1.21 10.36
CA ILE A 257 6.65 2.39 10.88
C ILE A 257 7.68 3.40 11.38
N PHE A 258 7.62 4.61 10.85
CA PHE A 258 8.44 5.72 11.30
C PHE A 258 7.62 6.65 12.21
N VAL A 259 7.99 6.72 13.48
CA VAL A 259 7.34 7.58 14.48
C VAL A 259 8.20 8.82 14.70
N ASP A 260 7.82 9.92 14.07
CA ASP A 260 8.50 11.21 14.19
C ASP A 260 8.10 11.94 15.47
N GLU A 261 8.97 12.83 15.95
CA GLU A 261 8.74 13.67 17.13
C GLU A 261 8.38 12.90 18.42
N ILE A 262 8.96 11.71 18.63
CA ILE A 262 8.73 10.92 19.85
C ILE A 262 9.17 11.66 21.12
N ASP A 263 10.11 12.60 21.01
CA ASP A 263 10.55 13.45 22.12
C ASP A 263 9.46 14.42 22.61
N LYS A 264 8.40 14.65 21.82
CA LYS A 264 7.28 15.54 22.19
C LYS A 264 6.23 14.87 23.07
N VAL A 265 6.23 13.54 23.16
CA VAL A 265 5.32 12.77 24.01
C VAL A 265 5.93 12.39 25.36
N VAL A 266 7.16 12.86 25.64
CA VAL A 266 7.77 12.80 26.97
C VAL A 266 7.06 13.79 27.91
N ALA A 267 6.70 13.34 29.11
CA ALA A 267 6.10 14.20 30.15
C ALA A 267 7.10 15.27 30.64
N SER A 268 6.61 16.46 30.95
CA SER A 268 7.39 17.58 31.43
C SER A 268 6.90 18.04 32.82
N GLU A 269 7.32 17.38 33.91
CA GLU A 269 7.12 17.69 35.37
C GLU A 269 5.87 18.53 35.82
N GLY A 270 4.80 18.60 35.04
CA GLY A 270 3.73 19.59 35.12
C GLY A 270 2.37 18.90 35.10
N LYS A 271 1.67 18.96 36.22
CA LYS A 271 0.51 18.10 36.61
C LYS A 271 -0.73 18.05 35.69
N GLY A 272 -0.76 18.70 34.52
CA GLY A 272 -1.95 18.78 33.65
C GLY A 272 -1.79 18.21 32.24
N ALA A 273 -0.80 18.66 31.48
CA ALA A 273 -0.57 18.21 30.09
C ALA A 273 0.18 16.87 29.99
N ASP A 274 0.78 16.41 31.09
CA ASP A 274 1.62 15.22 31.13
C ASP A 274 0.83 13.91 31.03
N VAL A 275 -0.43 13.90 31.49
CA VAL A 275 -1.29 12.69 31.45
C VAL A 275 -1.61 12.28 30.02
N SER A 276 -1.90 13.26 29.14
CA SER A 276 -2.17 12.99 27.71
C SER A 276 -0.89 12.53 26.97
N ARG A 277 0.25 13.19 27.21
CA ARG A 277 1.53 12.82 26.57
C ARG A 277 2.01 11.43 26.97
N GLN A 278 1.94 11.09 28.26
CA GLN A 278 2.21 9.72 28.72
C GLN A 278 1.18 8.72 28.20
N GLY A 279 -0.09 9.13 28.03
CA GLY A 279 -1.13 8.33 27.39
C GLY A 279 -0.68 7.81 26.04
N VAL A 280 -0.12 8.66 25.18
CA VAL A 280 0.39 8.25 23.86
C VAL A 280 1.48 7.18 23.95
N GLN A 281 2.41 7.30 24.90
CA GLN A 281 3.44 6.27 25.07
C GLN A 281 2.84 4.94 25.52
N ARG A 282 1.81 4.96 26.37
CA ARG A 282 1.07 3.77 26.80
C ARG A 282 0.29 3.14 25.66
N ASP A 283 -0.33 3.94 24.81
CA ASP A 283 -1.12 3.46 23.67
C ASP A 283 -0.22 2.93 22.54
N LEU A 284 0.98 3.50 22.38
CA LEU A 284 2.01 2.97 21.47
C LEU A 284 2.61 1.65 21.95
N LEU A 285 2.66 1.40 23.26
CA LEU A 285 3.37 0.26 23.81
C LEU A 285 2.82 -1.08 23.28
N PRO A 286 1.51 -1.43 23.37
CA PRO A 286 0.98 -2.68 22.81
C PRO A 286 1.32 -2.88 21.33
N ILE A 287 1.35 -1.79 20.56
CA ILE A 287 1.63 -1.82 19.12
C ILE A 287 3.10 -2.16 18.84
N VAL A 288 4.02 -1.71 19.70
CA VAL A 288 5.46 -2.01 19.59
C VAL A 288 5.80 -3.37 20.23
N GLU A 289 5.07 -3.79 21.26
CA GLU A 289 5.29 -5.09 21.93
C GLU A 289 4.77 -6.28 21.12
N GLY A 290 3.70 -6.09 20.36
CA GLY A 290 3.00 -7.14 19.66
C GLY A 290 1.55 -7.23 20.13
N THR A 291 0.66 -6.76 19.29
CA THR A 291 -0.79 -6.91 19.39
C THR A 291 -1.40 -7.24 18.05
N THR A 292 -2.65 -7.70 18.06
CA THR A 292 -3.44 -7.95 16.86
C THR A 292 -4.39 -6.79 16.63
N VAL A 293 -4.27 -6.12 15.48
CA VAL A 293 -5.12 -5.01 15.07
C VAL A 293 -6.10 -5.47 14.01
N GLN A 294 -7.38 -5.10 14.17
CA GLN A 294 -8.40 -5.35 13.15
C GLN A 294 -8.32 -4.29 12.05
N THR A 295 -8.30 -4.75 10.80
CA THR A 295 -8.38 -3.90 9.60
C THR A 295 -9.52 -4.35 8.70
N ARG A 296 -9.88 -3.54 7.70
CA ARG A 296 -10.89 -3.91 6.70
C ARG A 296 -10.49 -5.11 5.83
N TYR A 297 -9.22 -5.51 5.87
CA TYR A 297 -8.67 -6.63 5.08
C TYR A 297 -8.49 -7.91 5.90
N GLY A 298 -8.64 -7.83 7.22
CA GLY A 298 -8.35 -8.91 8.15
C GLY A 298 -7.58 -8.43 9.38
N TYR A 299 -7.17 -9.40 10.20
CA TYR A 299 -6.38 -9.15 11.41
C TYR A 299 -4.89 -9.09 11.07
N VAL A 300 -4.17 -8.19 11.74
CA VAL A 300 -2.74 -7.94 11.50
C VAL A 300 -1.99 -7.98 12.81
N LYS A 301 -0.98 -8.83 12.89
CA LYS A 301 -0.07 -8.97 14.02
C LYS A 301 1.12 -8.01 13.90
N THR A 302 1.41 -7.29 14.97
CA THR A 302 2.43 -6.22 14.96
C THR A 302 3.80 -6.68 15.47
N ASP A 303 3.92 -7.92 15.95
CA ASP A 303 5.08 -8.55 16.60
C ASP A 303 6.40 -8.42 15.84
N HIS A 304 6.32 -8.29 14.52
CA HIS A 304 7.49 -8.31 13.63
C HIS A 304 7.61 -7.06 12.75
N ILE A 305 6.79 -6.04 12.99
CA ILE A 305 6.90 -4.74 12.34
C ILE A 305 8.13 -4.01 12.91
N LEU A 306 8.92 -3.39 12.04
CA LEU A 306 10.07 -2.60 12.47
C LEU A 306 9.62 -1.17 12.81
N PHE A 307 9.84 -0.75 14.05
CA PHE A 307 9.63 0.63 14.45
C PHE A 307 10.95 1.42 14.39
N ILE A 308 10.88 2.60 13.78
CA ILE A 308 11.94 3.59 13.79
C ILE A 308 11.36 4.86 14.40
N ALA A 309 11.68 5.12 15.66
CA ALA A 309 11.30 6.36 16.32
C ALA A 309 12.38 7.41 16.11
N ALA A 310 11.99 8.67 15.99
CA ALA A 310 12.90 9.79 15.80
C ALA A 310 12.50 10.97 16.68
N GLY A 311 13.50 11.69 17.19
CA GLY A 311 13.29 12.89 17.97
C GLY A 311 14.51 13.81 17.94
N ALA A 312 14.29 15.09 18.24
CA ALA A 312 15.38 16.05 18.38
C ALA A 312 16.03 15.98 19.78
N PHE A 313 15.23 15.67 20.81
CA PHE A 313 15.68 15.52 22.18
C PHE A 313 16.42 16.77 22.72
N HIS A 314 15.97 17.97 22.30
CA HIS A 314 16.53 19.24 22.77
C HIS A 314 16.07 19.61 24.20
N ARG A 315 14.88 19.17 24.60
CA ARG A 315 14.23 19.52 25.88
C ARG A 315 13.91 18.32 26.77
N ALA A 316 14.16 17.12 26.23
CA ALA A 316 13.88 15.85 26.88
C ALA A 316 15.02 14.90 26.53
N SER A 317 15.30 13.95 27.40
CA SER A 317 16.27 12.88 27.14
C SER A 317 15.58 11.57 26.76
N PRO A 318 16.23 10.68 25.97
CA PRO A 318 15.69 9.33 25.72
C PRO A 318 15.41 8.52 27.00
N SER A 319 16.11 8.82 28.09
CA SER A 319 15.91 8.21 29.41
C SER A 319 14.60 8.62 30.09
N GLU A 320 13.94 9.69 29.65
CA GLU A 320 12.65 10.15 30.18
C GLU A 320 11.45 9.50 29.47
N LEU A 321 11.67 8.71 28.42
CA LEU A 321 10.63 7.82 27.89
C LEU A 321 10.26 6.77 28.94
N MET A 322 9.04 6.23 28.86
CA MET A 322 8.61 5.13 29.72
C MET A 322 9.62 3.97 29.68
N PRO A 323 10.03 3.39 30.82
CA PRO A 323 11.01 2.31 30.88
C PRO A 323 10.69 1.13 29.96
N GLU A 324 9.40 0.79 29.85
CA GLU A 324 8.89 -0.28 28.99
C GLU A 324 9.16 0.04 27.52
N LEU A 325 8.86 1.27 27.09
CA LEU A 325 9.09 1.72 25.73
C LEU A 325 10.59 1.80 25.42
N GLN A 326 11.42 2.25 26.36
CA GLN A 326 12.88 2.25 26.21
C GLN A 326 13.44 0.85 25.93
N GLY A 327 12.94 -0.17 26.63
CA GLY A 327 13.32 -1.56 26.41
C GLY A 327 12.99 -2.08 25.01
N ARG A 328 11.96 -1.49 24.37
CA ARG A 328 11.55 -1.84 23.01
C ARG A 328 12.32 -1.13 21.91
N PHE A 329 13.14 -0.12 22.22
CA PHE A 329 14.04 0.56 21.27
C PHE A 329 15.52 0.31 21.64
N PRO A 330 16.04 -0.92 21.43
CA PRO A 330 17.39 -1.29 21.86
C PRO A 330 18.50 -0.64 21.04
N ILE A 331 18.24 -0.26 19.79
CA ILE A 331 19.23 0.41 18.93
C ILE A 331 19.02 1.91 19.07
N ARG A 332 20.00 2.61 19.65
CA ARG A 332 20.01 4.07 19.76
C ARG A 332 21.12 4.64 18.89
N VAL A 333 20.81 5.63 18.06
CA VAL A 333 21.79 6.22 17.15
C VAL A 333 21.61 7.74 17.04
N GLU A 334 22.73 8.45 17.08
CA GLU A 334 22.78 9.90 16.95
C GLU A 334 23.11 10.31 15.51
N LEU A 335 22.50 11.41 15.05
CA LEU A 335 22.58 11.98 13.70
C LEU A 335 22.83 13.49 13.75
#